data_AF-X1TUB2-F1
#
_entry.id   AF-X1TUB2-F1
#
_cell.length_a   1.000
_cell.length_b   1.000
_cell.length_c   1.000
_cell.angle_alpha   90.00
_cell.angle_beta   90.00
_cell.angle_gamma   90.00
#
_symmetry.space_group_name_H-M   'P 1'
#
loop_
_entity.id
_entity.type
_entity.pdbx_description
1 polymer ?
#
loop_
_entity_poly.entity_id
_entity_poly.type
_entity_poly.pdbx_seq_one_letter_code
_entity_poly.pdbx_strand_id
1 'polypeptide(L)'
;KTGDNTTSVAVGLERTGRVITGAAVIMVIVFGCLVIGDMLYMKVIGLMLALAIFIDAAIIRVFMTPSLMRIMGKWNWWAPAFLERLWTRRPY
;
A
#
# COMPACT_ATOMS: atom_id res chain seq x y z
N LYS A 1 -21.92 -8.40 -6.34
CA LYS A 1 -21.92 -8.17 -7.81
C LYS A 1 -20.55 -7.58 -8.14
N THR A 2 -19.49 -8.32 -8.51
CA THR A 2 -19.30 -9.16 -9.70
C THR A 2 -18.30 -10.33 -9.51
N GLY A 3 -17.69 -10.51 -8.33
CA GLY A 3 -16.79 -11.66 -8.07
C GLY A 3 -15.46 -11.65 -8.85
N ASP A 4 -15.21 -10.61 -9.65
CA ASP A 4 -13.97 -10.43 -10.39
C ASP A 4 -12.95 -9.67 -9.54
N ASN A 5 -11.94 -10.41 -9.06
CA ASN A 5 -10.82 -9.85 -8.29
C ASN A 5 -10.09 -8.75 -9.06
N THR A 6 -10.03 -8.81 -10.38
CA THR A 6 -9.29 -7.84 -11.20
C THR A 6 -9.94 -6.47 -11.11
N THR A 7 -11.27 -6.42 -11.27
CA THR A 7 -12.04 -5.18 -11.15
C THR A 7 -12.00 -4.63 -9.71
N SER A 8 -12.09 -5.50 -8.69
CA SER A 8 -12.03 -5.06 -7.29
C SER A 8 -10.66 -4.49 -6.90
N VAL A 9 -9.56 -5.09 -7.36
CA VAL A 9 -8.21 -4.59 -7.11
C VAL A 9 -7.97 -3.28 -7.88
N ALA A 10 -8.43 -3.17 -9.14
CA ALA A 10 -8.31 -1.95 -9.93
C ALA A 10 -9.03 -0.76 -9.29
N VAL A 11 -10.28 -0.94 -8.86
CA VAL A 11 -11.06 0.10 -8.16
C VAL A 11 -10.41 0.48 -6.82
N GLY A 12 -9.86 -0.49 -6.09
CA GLY A 12 -9.12 -0.24 -4.86
C GLY A 12 -7.86 0.60 -5.09
N LEU A 13 -7.12 0.30 -6.16
CA LEU A 13 -5.91 1.03 -6.55
C LEU A 13 -6.23 2.45 -7.03
N GLU A 14 -7.32 2.65 -7.77
CA GLU A 14 -7.77 3.97 -8.23
C GLU A 14 -8.14 4.88 -7.04
N ARG A 15 -8.90 4.36 -6.07
CA ARG A 15 -9.35 5.15 -4.91
C ARG A 15 -8.20 5.51 -3.97
N THR A 16 -7.28 4.58 -3.74
CA THR A 16 -6.19 4.78 -2.77
C THR A 16 -4.96 5.43 -3.41
N GLY A 17 -4.78 5.29 -4.73
CA GLY A 17 -3.62 5.77 -5.47
C GLY A 17 -3.35 7.26 -5.26
N ARG A 18 -4.38 8.11 -5.34
CA ARG A 18 -4.21 9.56 -5.13
C ARG A 18 -3.69 9.92 -3.73
N VAL A 19 -4.16 9.22 -2.70
CA VAL A 19 -3.71 9.43 -1.31
C VAL A 19 -2.27 8.98 -1.13
N ILE A 20 -1.91 7.83 -1.73
CA ILE A 20 -0.56 7.27 -1.67
C ILE A 20 0.43 8.20 -2.36
N THR A 21 0.12 8.67 -3.57
CA THR A 21 0.97 9.62 -4.30
C THR A 21 1.14 10.92 -3.52
N GLY A 22 0.06 11.42 -2.89
CA GLY A 22 0.13 12.59 -2.00
C GLY A 22 1.08 12.39 -0.81
N ALA A 23 1.00 11.24 -0.16
CA ALA A 23 1.93 10.88 0.92
C ALA A 23 3.37 10.77 0.43
N ALA A 24 3.60 10.15 -0.75
CA ALA A 24 4.93 10.01 -1.34
C ALA A 24 5.59 11.37 -1.60
N VAL A 25 4.83 12.36 -2.09
CA VAL A 25 5.33 13.73 -2.30
C VAL A 25 5.82 14.35 -0.99
N ILE A 26 5.02 14.24 0.08
CA ILE A 26 5.41 14.77 1.40
C ILE A 26 6.70 14.10 1.90
N MET A 27 6.81 12.78 1.72
CA MET A 27 8.00 12.03 2.13
C MET A 27 9.26 12.50 1.39
N VAL A 28 9.19 12.69 0.07
CA VAL A 28 10.32 13.23 -0.70
C VAL A 28 10.76 14.60 -0.17
N ILE A 29 9.82 15.48 0.17
CA ILE A 29 10.12 16.80 0.73
C ILE A 29 10.81 16.68 2.09
N VAL A 30 10.25 15.88 3.01
CA VAL A 30 10.78 15.71 4.37
C VAL A 30 12.18 15.10 4.34
N PHE A 31 12.40 14.03 3.57
CA PHE A 31 13.73 13.42 3.47
C PHE A 31 14.72 14.27 2.67
N GLY A 32 14.26 15.02 1.67
CA GLY A 32 15.07 16.02 0.99
C GLY A 32 15.66 17.04 1.98
N CYS A 33 14.84 17.55 2.91
CA CYS A 33 15.31 18.42 3.97
C CYS A 33 16.33 17.77 4.91
N LEU A 34 16.17 16.47 5.22
CA LEU A 34 17.11 15.73 6.08
C LEU A 34 18.51 15.59 5.46
N VAL A 35 18.60 15.54 4.12
CA VAL A 35 19.88 15.47 3.39
C VAL A 35 20.65 16.80 3.43
N ILE A 36 19.98 17.92 3.70
CA ILE A 36 20.62 19.25 3.79
C ILE A 36 21.46 19.38 5.08
N GLY A 37 21.25 18.52 6.09
CA GLY A 37 22.01 18.56 7.34
C GLY A 37 23.51 18.31 7.17
N ASP A 38 24.34 19.04 7.92
CA ASP A 38 25.81 18.96 7.82
C ASP A 38 26.41 17.64 8.34
N MET A 39 25.67 16.90 9.18
CA MET A 39 26.13 15.63 9.72
C MET A 39 25.99 14.50 8.69
N LEU A 40 27.12 13.87 8.35
CA LEU A 40 27.16 12.75 7.41
C LEU A 40 26.24 11.59 7.81
N TYR A 41 26.09 11.35 9.12
CA TYR A 41 25.15 10.36 9.66
C TYR A 41 23.69 10.64 9.25
N MET A 42 23.27 11.91 9.31
CA MET A 42 21.91 12.32 8.97
C MET A 42 21.65 12.20 7.47
N LYS A 43 22.65 12.51 6.63
CA LYS A 43 22.59 12.31 5.17
C LYS A 43 22.36 10.85 4.79
N VAL A 44 23.13 9.93 5.37
CA VAL A 44 23.02 8.50 5.05
C VAL A 44 21.65 7.95 5.48
N ILE A 45 21.20 8.26 6.70
CA ILE A 45 19.88 7.81 7.17
C ILE A 45 18.74 8.43 6.35
N GLY A 46 18.82 9.72 6.05
CA GLY A 46 17.82 10.41 5.23
C GLY A 46 17.70 9.79 3.84
N LEU A 47 18.83 9.48 3.20
CA LEU A 47 18.86 8.81 1.90
C LEU A 47 18.27 7.40 1.96
N MET A 48 18.68 6.58 2.94
CA MET A 48 18.19 5.21 3.11
C MET A 48 16.68 5.16 3.33
N LEU A 49 16.17 6.07 4.17
CA LEU A 49 14.75 6.14 4.49
C LEU A 49 13.93 6.64 3.28
N ALA A 50 14.39 7.67 2.57
CA ALA A 50 13.78 8.12 1.32
C ALA A 50 13.66 6.97 0.30
N LEU A 51 14.76 6.23 0.12
CA LEU A 51 14.82 5.13 -0.83
C LEU A 51 13.88 3.98 -0.41
N ALA A 52 13.88 3.60 0.86
CA ALA A 52 13.02 2.53 1.38
C ALA A 52 11.54 2.83 1.15
N ILE A 53 11.12 4.07 1.41
CA ILE A 53 9.72 4.49 1.24
C ILE A 53 9.35 4.59 -0.24
N PHE A 54 10.26 5.12 -1.07
CA PHE A 54 10.04 5.18 -2.51
C PHE A 54 9.81 3.78 -3.09
N ILE A 55 10.62 2.80 -2.67
CA ILE A 55 10.48 1.41 -3.10
C ILE A 55 9.15 0.81 -2.62
N ASP A 56 8.73 1.01 -1.37
CA ASP A 56 7.42 0.50 -0.89
C ASP A 56 6.25 1.11 -1.66
N ALA A 57 6.25 2.44 -1.79
CA ALA A 57 5.16 3.17 -2.40
C ALA A 57 5.04 2.92 -3.91
N ALA A 58 6.17 2.81 -4.62
CA ALA A 58 6.19 2.62 -6.07
C ALA A 58 6.27 1.16 -6.48
N ILE A 59 7.24 0.39 -5.98
CA ILE A 59 7.48 -0.98 -6.47
C ILE A 59 6.53 -1.96 -5.77
N ILE A 60 6.55 -1.98 -4.45
CA ILE A 60 5.79 -2.98 -3.69
C ILE A 60 4.29 -2.75 -3.91
N ARG A 61 3.82 -1.51 -3.80
CA ARG A 61 2.37 -1.25 -3.85
C ARG A 61 1.75 -1.35 -5.25
N VAL A 62 2.47 -0.89 -6.28
CA VAL A 62 1.94 -0.89 -7.66
C VAL A 62 2.10 -2.25 -8.33
N PHE A 63 3.14 -3.03 -7.99
CA PHE A 63 3.39 -4.32 -8.63
C PHE A 63 3.17 -5.50 -7.68
N MET A 64 3.84 -5.52 -6.54
CA MET A 64 3.84 -6.67 -5.63
C MET A 64 2.45 -6.91 -5.02
N THR A 65 1.80 -5.89 -4.47
CA THR A 65 0.48 -6.02 -3.83
C THR A 65 -0.61 -6.53 -4.79
N PRO A 66 -0.83 -5.94 -5.98
CA PRO A 66 -1.87 -6.43 -6.90
C PRO A 66 -1.52 -7.79 -7.51
N SER A 67 -0.24 -8.06 -7.81
CA SER A 67 0.15 -9.38 -8.31
C SER A 67 -0.07 -10.48 -7.26
N LEU A 68 0.27 -10.22 -5.99
CA LEU A 68 0.03 -11.16 -4.90
C LEU A 68 -1.46 -11.38 -4.66
N MET A 69 -2.27 -10.32 -4.66
CA MET A 69 -3.74 -10.46 -4.57
C MET A 69 -4.33 -11.26 -5.74
N ARG A 70 -3.75 -11.12 -6.94
CA ARG A 70 -4.17 -11.90 -8.11
C ARG A 70 -3.78 -13.38 -7.99
N ILE A 71 -2.56 -13.68 -7.54
CA ILE A 71 -2.07 -15.06 -7.35
C ILE A 71 -2.83 -15.76 -6.23
N MET A 72 -3.03 -15.10 -5.08
CA MET A 72 -3.73 -15.69 -3.94
C MET A 72 -5.24 -15.82 -4.18
N GLY A 73 -5.81 -15.08 -5.13
CA GLY A 73 -7.18 -15.31 -5.62
C GLY A 73 -8.22 -15.33 -4.49
N LYS A 74 -8.96 -16.45 -4.37
CA LYS A 74 -9.99 -16.65 -3.33
C LYS A 74 -9.43 -16.79 -1.91
N TRP A 75 -8.16 -17.16 -1.75
CA TRP A 75 -7.54 -17.31 -0.43
C TRP A 75 -7.30 -15.97 0.24
N ASN A 76 -7.11 -14.90 -0.53
CA ASN A 76 -6.95 -13.54 0.01
C ASN A 76 -8.24 -13.00 0.68
N TRP A 77 -9.40 -13.54 0.29
CA TRP A 77 -10.72 -13.17 0.85
C TRP A 77 -11.34 -14.29 1.70
N TRP A 78 -10.55 -15.29 2.11
CA TRP A 78 -11.06 -16.35 2.97
C TRP A 78 -11.33 -15.81 4.38
N ALA A 79 -12.60 -15.78 4.78
CA ALA A 79 -13.02 -15.50 6.14
C ALA A 79 -13.19 -16.83 6.90
N PRO A 80 -12.67 -16.96 8.14
CA PRO A 80 -12.97 -18.10 8.98
C PRO A 80 -14.48 -18.19 9.24
N ALA A 81 -15.04 -19.41 9.27
CA ALA A 81 -16.48 -19.66 9.36
C ALA A 81 -17.19 -18.93 10.53
N PHE A 82 -16.49 -18.65 11.62
CA PHE A 82 -17.02 -17.86 12.74
C PHE A 82 -17.30 -16.40 12.36
N LEU A 83 -16.42 -15.77 11.57
CA LEU A 83 -16.57 -14.39 11.11
C LEU A 83 -17.72 -14.26 10.11
N GLU A 84 -17.84 -15.24 9.21
CA GLU A 84 -18.93 -15.31 8.22
C GLU A 84 -20.31 -15.46 8.90
N ARG A 85 -20.36 -16.25 9.98
CA ARG A 85 -21.58 -16.44 10.79
C ARG A 85 -21.98 -15.22 11.61
N LEU A 86 -21.02 -14.38 11.99
CA LEU A 86 -21.28 -13.11 12.68
C LEU A 86 -21.73 -12.02 11.69
N TRP A 87 -21.14 -11.98 10.49
CA TRP A 87 -21.46 -11.00 9.45
C TRP A 87 -22.86 -11.21 8.86
N THR A 88 -23.26 -12.46 8.62
CA THR A 88 -24.61 -12.82 8.15
C THR A 88 -25.71 -12.59 9.19
N ARG A 89 -25.36 -12.37 10.46
CA ARG A 89 -26.31 -12.08 11.56
C ARG A 89 -26.59 -10.60 11.79
N ARG A 90 -25.93 -9.67 11.11
CA ARG A 90 -26.27 -8.24 11.21
C ARG A 90 -27.44 -7.92 10.25
N PRO A 91 -28.63 -7.55 10.76
CA PRO A 91 -29.73 -7.13 9.91
C PRO A 91 -29.46 -5.72 9.39
N TYR A 92 -29.37 -5.58 8.07
CA TYR A 92 -29.62 -4.34 7.33
C TYR A 92 -30.66 -4.66 6.26
#